data_AF-A0A519JM26-F1
#
_entry.id   AF-A0A519JM26-F1
#
_cell.length_a   1.000
_cell.length_b   1.000
_cell.length_c   1.000
_cell.angle_alpha   90.00
_cell.angle_beta   90.00
_cell.angle_gamma   90.00
#
_symmetry.space_group_name_H-M   'P 1'
#
loop_
_entity.id
_entity.type
_entity.pdbx_description
1 polymer ?
#
loop_
_entity_poly.entity_id
_entity_poly.type
_entity_poly.pdbx_seq_one_letter_code
_entity_poly.pdbx_strand_id
1 'polypeptide(L)'
;MSYLVIAAAVVVLFTFMARSIARKRQRERASETARASVIGAYALDDVFVSDVDGSFVGLSSDGERVVVGRGEDSRAFPTTAIRAVEGVRDGVVLIRAEPDGDPVAPVPVAEQGVADAPDRIASLGLRLTVEDQVFDIVFHDTGRHGVSADNAPFRKQAALTEAWFRKLSSAMRRAG
;
A
#
# COMPACT_ATOMS: atom_id res chain seq x y z
N MET A 1 22.39 42.44 12.48
CA MET A 1 22.54 41.00 12.79
C MET A 1 21.31 40.17 12.38
N SER A 2 20.09 40.68 12.56
CA SER A 2 18.84 39.94 12.31
C SER A 2 18.63 39.49 10.86
N TYR A 3 19.01 40.31 9.87
CA TYR A 3 18.82 39.99 8.45
C TYR A 3 19.68 38.81 7.95
N LEU A 4 20.91 38.67 8.47
CA LEU A 4 21.80 37.55 8.10
C LEU A 4 21.28 36.21 8.64
N VAL A 5 20.69 36.22 9.84
CA VAL A 5 20.09 35.02 10.45
C VAL A 5 18.82 34.61 9.69
N ILE A 6 17.97 35.58 9.32
CA ILE A 6 16.77 35.33 8.53
C ILE A 6 17.15 34.79 7.14
N ALA A 7 18.13 35.39 6.47
CA ALA A 7 18.60 34.93 5.16
C ALA A 7 19.15 33.50 5.21
N ALA A 8 19.96 33.16 6.23
CA ALA A 8 20.47 31.81 6.43
C ALA A 8 19.33 30.80 6.68
N ALA A 9 18.34 31.16 7.51
CA ALA A 9 17.18 30.30 7.77
C ALA A 9 16.35 30.03 6.51
N VAL A 10 16.15 31.03 5.66
CA VAL A 10 15.44 30.88 4.38
C VAL A 10 16.21 29.96 3.43
N VAL A 11 17.53 30.12 3.30
CA VAL A 11 18.36 29.27 2.43
C VAL A 11 18.34 27.81 2.89
N VAL A 12 18.39 27.57 4.20
CA VAL A 12 18.27 26.23 4.78
C VAL A 12 16.89 25.65 4.47
N LEU A 13 15.82 26.40 4.70
CA LEU A 13 14.45 25.95 4.40
C LEU A 13 14.29 25.57 2.91
N PHE A 14 14.81 26.41 2.01
CA PHE A 14 14.77 26.16 0.57
C PHE A 14 15.55 24.90 0.17
N THR A 15 16.74 24.68 0.72
CA THR A 15 17.51 23.45 0.44
C THR A 15 16.81 22.20 0.99
N PHE A 16 16.20 22.27 2.17
CA PHE A 16 15.40 21.18 2.73
C PHE A 16 14.17 20.87 1.86
N MET A 17 13.42 21.89 1.43
CA MET A 17 12.27 21.72 0.53
C MET A 17 12.69 21.14 -0.83
N ALA A 18 13.73 21.67 -1.45
CA ALA A 18 14.22 21.19 -2.74
C ALA A 18 14.66 19.72 -2.67
N ARG A 19 15.38 19.34 -1.61
CA ARG A 19 15.81 17.96 -1.37
C ARG A 19 14.63 17.02 -1.10
N SER A 20 13.61 17.49 -0.37
CA SER A 20 12.39 16.72 -0.11
C SER A 20 11.62 16.44 -1.41
N ILE A 21 11.41 17.47 -2.24
CA ILE A 21 10.71 17.34 -3.53
C ILE A 21 11.49 16.43 -4.48
N ALA A 22 12.82 16.57 -4.54
CA ALA A 22 13.67 15.72 -5.38
C ALA A 22 13.56 14.24 -4.99
N ARG A 23 13.59 13.93 -3.68
CA ARG A 23 13.42 12.56 -3.17
C ARG A 23 12.05 11.98 -3.50
N LYS A 24 10.99 12.79 -3.35
CA LYS A 24 9.63 12.35 -3.70
C LYS A 24 9.52 12.00 -5.19
N ARG A 25 9.98 12.90 -6.07
CA ARG A 25 9.99 12.65 -7.52
C ARG A 25 10.84 11.45 -7.91
N GLN A 26 11.97 11.24 -7.24
CA GLN A 26 12.81 10.08 -7.49
C GLN A 26 12.10 8.78 -7.12
N ARG A 27 11.37 8.74 -5.99
CA ARG A 27 10.57 7.57 -5.58
C ARG A 27 9.42 7.29 -6.54
N GLU A 28 8.68 8.32 -6.96
CA GLU A 28 7.61 8.20 -7.95
C GLU A 28 8.15 7.64 -9.28
N ARG A 29 9.28 8.15 -9.78
CA ARG A 29 9.91 7.62 -11.01
C ARG A 29 10.41 6.18 -10.83
N ALA A 30 10.94 5.85 -9.65
CA ALA A 30 11.39 4.50 -9.36
C ALA A 30 10.20 3.52 -9.34
N SER A 31 9.06 3.91 -8.73
CA SER A 31 7.86 3.07 -8.73
C SER A 31 7.24 2.94 -10.12
N GLU A 32 7.25 4.00 -10.94
CA GLU A 32 6.82 3.93 -12.35
C GLU A 32 7.71 3.00 -13.18
N THR A 33 9.04 3.07 -12.99
CA THR A 33 10.00 2.21 -13.70
C THR A 33 9.83 0.75 -13.28
N ALA A 34 9.70 0.50 -11.97
CA ALA A 34 9.41 -0.84 -11.44
C ALA A 34 8.08 -1.37 -11.98
N ARG A 35 7.03 -0.53 -12.01
CA ARG A 35 5.73 -0.89 -12.58
C ARG A 35 5.86 -1.34 -14.03
N ALA A 36 6.54 -0.57 -14.87
CA ALA A 36 6.76 -0.92 -16.27
C ALA A 36 7.56 -2.22 -16.43
N SER A 37 8.58 -2.43 -15.59
CA SER A 37 9.39 -3.65 -15.59
C SER A 37 8.55 -4.88 -15.21
N VAL A 38 7.77 -4.81 -14.14
CA VAL A 38 6.93 -5.93 -13.67
C VAL A 38 5.82 -6.24 -14.69
N ILE A 39 5.17 -5.21 -15.25
CA ILE A 39 4.18 -5.38 -16.33
C ILE A 39 4.81 -6.10 -17.53
N GLY A 40 5.99 -5.66 -17.97
CA GLY A 40 6.69 -6.28 -19.10
C GLY A 40 7.13 -7.72 -18.82
N ALA A 41 7.60 -8.01 -17.60
CA ALA A 41 8.10 -9.33 -17.23
C ALA A 41 6.98 -10.38 -17.09
N TYR A 42 5.80 -9.96 -16.61
CA TYR A 42 4.71 -10.88 -16.26
C TYR A 42 3.42 -10.70 -17.07
N ALA A 43 3.42 -9.80 -18.07
CA ALA A 43 2.27 -9.48 -18.91
C ALA A 43 1.00 -9.12 -18.10
N LEU A 44 1.16 -8.24 -17.11
CA LEU A 44 0.08 -7.86 -16.19
C LEU A 44 -0.70 -6.65 -16.72
N ASP A 45 -2.03 -6.68 -16.56
CA ASP A 45 -2.89 -5.55 -16.92
C ASP A 45 -2.79 -4.41 -15.90
N ASP A 46 -2.56 -4.77 -14.63
CA ASP A 46 -2.48 -3.79 -13.56
C ASP A 46 -1.52 -4.25 -12.48
N VAL A 47 -0.78 -3.27 -11.98
CA VAL A 47 0.23 -3.41 -10.94
C VAL A 47 0.22 -2.14 -10.12
N PHE A 48 0.15 -2.31 -8.80
CA PHE A 48 0.47 -1.28 -7.85
C PHE A 48 1.90 -1.48 -7.35
N VAL A 49 2.70 -0.40 -7.36
CA VAL A 49 4.02 -0.36 -6.74
C VAL A 49 4.04 0.77 -5.72
N SER A 50 4.43 0.45 -4.50
CA SER A 50 4.60 1.40 -3.42
C SER A 50 5.74 2.37 -3.71
N ASP A 51 5.48 3.67 -3.58
CA ASP A 51 6.51 4.71 -3.58
C ASP A 51 7.20 4.84 -2.20
N VAL A 52 6.76 4.07 -1.20
CA VAL A 52 7.29 4.07 0.16
C VAL A 52 8.48 3.12 0.27
N ASP A 53 8.25 1.84 0.01
CA ASP A 53 9.20 0.74 0.25
C ASP A 53 9.45 -0.15 -0.97
N GLY A 54 8.82 0.17 -2.11
CA GLY A 54 8.93 -0.61 -3.35
C GLY A 54 8.22 -1.97 -3.31
N SER A 55 7.41 -2.26 -2.29
CA SER A 55 6.50 -3.41 -2.29
C SER A 55 5.48 -3.26 -3.42
N PHE A 56 5.06 -4.37 -4.03
CA PHE A 56 4.12 -4.31 -5.13
C PHE A 56 3.21 -5.53 -5.18
N VAL A 57 2.04 -5.33 -5.79
CA VAL A 57 1.09 -6.38 -6.14
C VAL A 57 0.58 -6.14 -7.54
N GLY A 58 0.49 -7.21 -8.31
CA GLY A 58 -0.01 -7.23 -9.66
C GLY A 58 -0.95 -8.40 -9.87
N LEU A 59 -1.88 -8.23 -10.80
CA LEU A 59 -2.82 -9.28 -11.20
C LEU A 59 -2.77 -9.40 -12.73
N SER A 60 -2.68 -10.63 -13.22
CA SER A 60 -2.74 -10.91 -14.66
C SER A 60 -4.10 -10.51 -15.24
N SER A 61 -4.13 -10.32 -16.55
CA SER A 61 -5.32 -9.91 -17.29
C SER A 61 -6.49 -10.89 -17.16
N ASP A 62 -6.18 -12.19 -17.19
CA ASP A 62 -7.12 -13.29 -16.95
C ASP A 62 -7.50 -13.46 -15.46
N GLY A 63 -6.77 -12.82 -14.54
CA GLY A 63 -6.94 -12.97 -13.10
C GLY A 63 -6.42 -14.30 -12.53
N GLU A 64 -5.74 -15.12 -13.32
CA GLU A 64 -5.24 -16.44 -12.92
C GLU A 64 -3.92 -16.40 -12.15
N ARG A 65 -3.18 -15.29 -12.23
CA ARG A 65 -1.89 -15.11 -11.55
C ARG A 65 -1.83 -13.83 -10.76
N VAL A 66 -1.34 -13.94 -9.54
CA VAL A 66 -0.95 -12.82 -8.71
C VAL A 66 0.57 -12.72 -8.69
N VAL A 67 1.10 -11.51 -8.83
CA VAL A 67 2.54 -11.25 -8.71
C VAL A 67 2.73 -10.33 -7.52
N VAL A 68 3.58 -10.74 -6.59
CA VAL A 68 3.91 -9.97 -5.39
C VAL A 68 5.42 -9.90 -5.22
N GLY A 69 5.89 -8.85 -4.56
CA GLY A 69 7.31 -8.70 -4.33
C GLY A 69 7.69 -7.36 -3.74
N ARG A 70 9.01 -7.12 -3.69
CA ARG A 70 9.60 -5.84 -3.29
C ARG A 70 10.89 -5.62 -4.09
N GLY A 71 10.97 -4.48 -4.79
CA GLY A 71 12.14 -4.19 -5.63
C GLY A 71 12.31 -5.22 -6.75
N GLU A 72 13.49 -5.84 -6.85
CA GLU A 72 13.80 -6.86 -7.86
C GLU A 72 13.29 -8.26 -7.47
N ASP A 73 13.03 -8.48 -6.17
CA ASP A 73 12.52 -9.75 -5.66
C ASP A 73 11.04 -9.89 -5.95
N SER A 74 10.73 -10.57 -7.06
CA SER A 74 9.38 -10.78 -7.58
C SER A 74 9.03 -12.26 -7.64
N ARG A 75 7.78 -12.59 -7.29
CA ARG A 75 7.26 -13.96 -7.35
C ARG A 75 5.86 -13.94 -7.93
N ALA A 76 5.60 -14.89 -8.83
CA ALA A 76 4.29 -15.11 -9.40
C ALA A 76 3.69 -16.40 -8.81
N PHE A 77 2.43 -16.33 -8.42
CA PHE A 77 1.67 -17.44 -7.88
C PHE A 77 0.36 -17.58 -8.65
N PRO A 78 -0.20 -18.80 -8.77
CA PRO A 78 -1.57 -18.93 -9.22
C PRO A 78 -2.49 -18.26 -8.20
N THR A 79 -3.56 -17.62 -8.66
CA THR A 79 -4.52 -16.93 -7.78
C THR A 79 -5.18 -17.89 -6.79
N THR A 80 -5.31 -19.17 -7.12
CA THR A 80 -5.77 -20.24 -6.22
C THR A 80 -4.88 -20.47 -5.01
N ALA A 81 -3.62 -20.02 -5.05
CA ALA A 81 -2.70 -20.10 -3.92
C ALA A 81 -2.95 -19.00 -2.87
N ILE A 82 -3.75 -17.98 -3.18
CA ILE A 82 -4.10 -16.93 -2.21
C ILE A 82 -5.05 -17.54 -1.18
N ARG A 83 -4.61 -17.59 0.08
CA ARG A 83 -5.40 -18.08 1.22
C ARG A 83 -6.12 -16.97 1.96
N ALA A 84 -5.59 -15.75 1.92
CA ALA A 84 -6.25 -14.60 2.51
C ALA A 84 -5.76 -13.30 1.88
N VAL A 85 -6.67 -12.33 1.82
CA VAL A 85 -6.37 -10.92 1.53
C VAL A 85 -6.89 -10.10 2.70
N GLU A 86 -6.03 -9.27 3.28
CA GLU A 86 -6.34 -8.48 4.47
C GLU A 86 -6.11 -6.99 4.20
N GLY A 87 -7.06 -6.15 4.59
CA GLY A 87 -6.86 -4.70 4.67
C GLY A 87 -6.26 -4.33 6.02
N VAL A 88 -5.08 -3.71 6.03
CA VAL A 88 -4.31 -3.43 7.25
C VAL A 88 -4.20 -1.93 7.48
N ARG A 89 -4.43 -1.50 8.71
CA ARG A 89 -4.21 -0.12 9.19
C ARG A 89 -3.38 -0.18 10.47
N ASP A 90 -2.25 0.51 10.49
CA ASP A 90 -1.37 0.57 11.67
C ASP A 90 -0.98 -0.81 12.21
N GLY A 91 -0.80 -1.78 11.31
CA GLY A 91 -0.50 -3.18 11.64
C GLY A 91 -1.70 -4.02 12.07
N VAL A 92 -2.88 -3.40 12.25
CA VAL A 92 -4.13 -4.07 12.63
C VAL A 92 -4.93 -4.45 11.39
N VAL A 93 -5.40 -5.69 11.33
CA VAL A 93 -6.30 -6.17 10.27
C VAL A 93 -7.69 -5.57 10.50
N LEU A 94 -8.21 -4.83 9.52
CA LEU A 94 -9.54 -4.23 9.56
C LEU A 94 -10.60 -5.04 8.82
N ILE A 95 -10.18 -5.80 7.82
CA ILE A 95 -11.04 -6.64 6.98
C ILE A 95 -10.21 -7.78 6.43
N ARG A 96 -10.80 -8.96 6.33
CA ARG A 96 -10.16 -10.16 5.78
C ARG A 96 -11.11 -10.85 4.83
N ALA A 97 -10.61 -11.27 3.67
CA ALA A 97 -11.29 -12.14 2.73
C ALA A 97 -10.53 -13.46 2.62
N GLU A 98 -11.26 -14.56 2.54
CA GLU A 98 -10.75 -15.92 2.33
C GLU A 98 -11.44 -16.54 1.09
N PRO A 99 -10.88 -17.58 0.46
CA PRO A 99 -11.44 -18.17 -0.76
C PRO A 99 -12.91 -18.59 -0.63
N ASP A 100 -13.25 -19.24 0.49
CA ASP A 100 -14.57 -19.85 0.72
C ASP A 100 -15.46 -19.05 1.68
N GLY A 101 -15.17 -17.76 1.89
CA GLY A 101 -15.88 -16.92 2.84
C GLY A 101 -16.26 -15.56 2.27
N ASP A 102 -17.39 -15.02 2.71
CA ASP A 102 -17.64 -13.59 2.57
C ASP A 102 -16.56 -12.80 3.31
N PRO A 103 -16.17 -11.60 2.85
CA PRO A 103 -15.23 -10.76 3.56
C PRO A 103 -15.72 -10.52 4.99
N VAL A 104 -15.03 -11.08 5.97
CA VAL A 104 -15.34 -10.92 7.37
C VAL A 104 -14.51 -9.74 7.88
N ALA A 105 -15.19 -8.69 8.35
CA ALA A 105 -14.53 -7.79 9.27
C ALA A 105 -14.14 -8.65 10.49
N PRO A 106 -12.85 -8.74 10.88
CA PRO A 106 -12.48 -9.47 12.08
C PRO A 106 -13.38 -8.99 13.21
N VAL A 107 -13.83 -9.95 14.04
CA VAL A 107 -14.76 -9.72 15.17
C VAL A 107 -14.48 -8.33 15.72
N PRO A 108 -15.47 -7.41 15.70
CA PRO A 108 -15.23 -6.07 16.17
C PRO A 108 -14.59 -6.22 17.54
N VAL A 109 -13.48 -5.53 17.77
CA VAL A 109 -12.89 -5.43 19.10
C VAL A 109 -13.94 -4.68 19.94
N ALA A 110 -14.96 -5.41 20.40
CA ALA A 110 -16.03 -4.95 21.26
C ALA A 110 -15.54 -4.82 22.72
N GLU A 111 -14.23 -4.72 22.90
CA GLU A 111 -13.55 -4.19 24.09
C GLU A 111 -12.72 -2.92 23.77
N GLN A 112 -12.91 -2.32 22.60
CA GLN A 112 -12.49 -0.95 22.29
C GLN A 112 -13.70 -0.29 21.63
N GLY A 113 -14.46 0.48 22.41
CA GLY A 113 -15.78 0.99 22.05
C GLY A 113 -15.89 1.45 20.59
N VAL A 114 -17.03 1.18 19.97
CA VAL A 114 -17.43 1.82 18.72
C VAL A 114 -17.37 3.34 18.91
N ALA A 115 -16.36 4.01 18.35
CA ALA A 115 -16.35 5.46 18.10
C ALA A 115 -15.12 5.85 17.27
N ASP A 116 -15.36 6.38 16.07
CA ASP A 116 -14.43 7.13 15.21
C ASP A 116 -13.19 6.41 14.65
N ALA A 117 -12.89 6.66 13.37
CA ALA A 117 -11.56 6.40 12.84
C ALA A 117 -10.55 7.12 13.75
N PRO A 118 -9.41 6.51 14.11
CA PRO A 118 -8.45 7.15 14.98
C PRO A 118 -8.06 8.52 14.40
N ASP A 119 -7.94 9.52 15.26
CA ASP A 119 -7.62 10.91 14.87
C ASP A 119 -6.39 11.01 13.98
N ARG A 120 -5.47 10.04 14.11
CA ARG A 120 -4.31 9.88 13.25
C ARG A 120 -4.06 8.42 12.89
N ILE A 121 -3.78 8.21 11.62
CA ILE A 121 -3.40 6.93 11.02
C ILE A 121 -1.97 7.05 10.51
N ALA A 122 -1.10 6.11 10.89
CA ALA A 122 0.31 6.12 10.50
C ALA A 122 0.52 5.41 9.15
N SER A 123 -0.15 4.28 8.94
CA SER A 123 0.08 3.40 7.80
C SER A 123 -1.19 2.73 7.28
N LEU A 124 -1.16 2.44 5.97
CA LEU A 124 -2.17 1.66 5.25
C LEU A 124 -1.48 0.64 4.36
N GLY A 125 -2.02 -0.57 4.33
CA GLY A 125 -1.49 -1.63 3.49
C GLY A 125 -2.48 -2.75 3.20
N LEU A 126 -2.06 -3.66 2.33
CA LEU A 126 -2.66 -4.97 2.17
C LEU A 126 -1.70 -6.02 2.69
N ARG A 127 -2.23 -7.05 3.34
CA ARG A 127 -1.50 -8.27 3.63
C ARG A 127 -2.08 -9.41 2.83
N LEU A 128 -1.24 -10.07 2.03
CA LEU A 128 -1.60 -11.23 1.24
C LEU A 128 -0.96 -12.47 1.87
N THR A 129 -1.77 -13.48 2.17
CA THR A 129 -1.28 -14.81 2.51
C THR A 129 -1.36 -15.67 1.26
N VAL A 130 -0.22 -16.10 0.74
CA VAL A 130 -0.13 -16.94 -0.45
C VAL A 130 0.64 -18.19 -0.08
N GLU A 131 -0.01 -19.35 -0.18
CA GLU A 131 0.48 -20.61 0.38
C GLU A 131 0.81 -20.43 1.88
N ASP A 132 2.07 -20.66 2.28
CA ASP A 132 2.56 -20.50 3.65
C ASP A 132 3.36 -19.20 3.84
N GLN A 133 3.28 -18.26 2.89
CA GLN A 133 4.03 -17.00 2.89
C GLN A 133 3.10 -15.80 3.07
N VAL A 134 3.61 -14.77 3.74
CA VAL A 134 2.90 -13.52 4.00
C VAL A 134 3.64 -12.37 3.31
N PHE A 135 2.90 -11.56 2.56
CA PHE A 135 3.39 -10.40 1.85
C PHE A 135 2.64 -9.16 2.29
N ASP A 136 3.35 -8.16 2.82
CA ASP A 136 2.79 -6.85 3.16
C ASP A 136 3.07 -5.84 2.03
N ILE A 137 2.00 -5.24 1.51
CA ILE A 137 2.02 -4.25 0.43
C ILE A 137 1.64 -2.89 1.02
N VAL A 138 2.56 -1.93 1.00
CA VAL A 138 2.40 -0.63 1.66
C VAL A 138 1.82 0.39 0.69
N PHE A 139 0.65 0.95 1.01
CA PHE A 139 0.04 2.04 0.23
C PHE A 139 0.35 3.42 0.81
N HIS A 140 0.56 3.49 2.12
CA HIS A 140 0.90 4.73 2.80
C HIS A 140 1.68 4.45 4.09
N ASP A 141 2.69 5.26 4.35
CA ASP A 141 3.41 5.28 5.62
C ASP A 141 3.90 6.72 5.92
N THR A 142 3.48 7.26 7.05
CA THR A 142 3.87 8.59 7.56
C THR A 142 4.68 8.50 8.85
N GLY A 143 4.97 7.28 9.31
CA GLY A 143 5.67 7.00 10.54
C GLY A 143 4.94 7.52 11.79
N ARG A 144 5.73 7.83 12.83
CA ARG A 144 5.25 8.11 14.19
C ARG A 144 4.20 9.23 14.31
N HIS A 145 4.18 10.18 13.38
CA HIS A 145 3.34 11.37 13.51
C HIS A 145 1.90 11.18 13.03
N GLY A 146 1.67 10.20 12.15
CA GLY A 146 0.37 9.93 11.53
C GLY A 146 -0.24 11.12 10.79
N VAL A 147 -1.34 10.86 10.09
CA VAL A 147 -2.16 11.87 9.42
C VAL A 147 -3.62 11.65 9.76
N SER A 148 -4.40 12.73 9.77
CA SER A 148 -5.85 12.63 9.92
C SER A 148 -6.45 11.82 8.76
N ALA A 149 -7.49 11.04 9.05
CA ALA A 149 -8.25 10.31 8.03
C ALA A 149 -8.83 11.24 6.93
N ASP A 150 -9.03 12.52 7.23
CA ASP A 150 -9.50 13.52 6.28
C ASP A 150 -8.42 14.11 5.37
N ASN A 151 -7.17 13.70 5.55
CA ASN A 151 -6.09 14.13 4.68
C ASN A 151 -6.35 13.65 3.23
N ALA A 152 -6.44 14.57 2.28
CA ALA A 152 -6.81 14.23 0.90
C ALA A 152 -5.84 13.22 0.23
N PRO A 153 -4.50 13.38 0.33
CA PRO A 153 -3.56 12.35 -0.11
C PRO A 153 -3.80 10.98 0.54
N PHE A 154 -4.05 10.96 1.85
CA PHE A 154 -4.36 9.73 2.58
C PHE A 154 -5.63 9.04 2.06
N ARG A 155 -6.74 9.78 1.89
CA ARG A 155 -7.99 9.22 1.34
C ARG A 155 -7.82 8.64 -0.05
N LYS A 156 -6.97 9.26 -0.89
CA LYS A 156 -6.64 8.72 -2.20
C LYS A 156 -5.94 7.36 -2.09
N GLN A 157 -4.98 7.22 -1.16
CA GLN A 157 -4.31 5.95 -0.91
C GLN A 157 -5.24 4.91 -0.29
N ALA A 158 -6.14 5.31 0.61
CA ALA A 158 -7.17 4.44 1.17
C ALA A 158 -8.10 3.87 0.07
N ALA A 159 -8.61 4.73 -0.81
CA ALA A 159 -9.46 4.30 -1.93
C ALA A 159 -8.72 3.34 -2.89
N LEU A 160 -7.43 3.58 -3.13
CA LEU A 160 -6.60 2.70 -3.94
C LEU A 160 -6.36 1.35 -3.26
N THR A 161 -6.06 1.36 -1.96
CA THR A 161 -5.90 0.14 -1.13
C THR A 161 -7.18 -0.70 -1.18
N GLU A 162 -8.33 -0.06 -1.01
CA GLU A 162 -9.63 -0.71 -1.05
C GLU A 162 -9.95 -1.27 -2.44
N ALA A 163 -9.64 -0.54 -3.52
CA ALA A 163 -9.82 -1.04 -4.87
C ALA A 163 -8.99 -2.32 -5.12
N TRP A 164 -7.75 -2.35 -4.65
CA TRP A 164 -6.90 -3.54 -4.75
C TRP A 164 -7.38 -4.70 -3.87
N PHE A 165 -7.84 -4.42 -2.65
CA PHE A 165 -8.48 -5.43 -1.80
C PHE A 165 -9.66 -6.09 -2.51
N ARG A 166 -10.58 -5.30 -3.08
CA ARG A 166 -11.74 -5.82 -3.82
C ARG A 166 -11.32 -6.61 -5.06
N LYS A 167 -10.32 -6.12 -5.80
CA LYS A 167 -9.80 -6.77 -7.01
C LYS A 167 -9.21 -8.15 -6.69
N LEU A 168 -8.34 -8.23 -5.69
CA LEU A 168 -7.69 -9.48 -5.28
C LEU A 168 -8.68 -10.46 -4.66
N SER A 169 -9.55 -10.00 -3.75
CA SER A 169 -10.57 -10.87 -3.13
C SER A 169 -11.59 -11.40 -4.14
N SER A 170 -11.89 -10.64 -5.21
CA SER A 170 -12.77 -11.11 -6.30
C SER A 170 -12.05 -12.06 -7.26
N ALA A 171 -10.75 -11.87 -7.50
CA ALA A 171 -9.95 -12.82 -8.29
C ALA A 171 -9.81 -14.16 -7.55
N MET A 172 -9.47 -14.11 -6.26
CA MET A 172 -9.37 -15.27 -5.37
C MET A 172 -10.66 -16.11 -5.37
N ARG A 173 -11.83 -15.47 -5.16
CA ARG A 173 -13.14 -16.15 -5.17
C ARG A 173 -13.56 -16.72 -6.52
N ARG A 174 -13.03 -16.23 -7.62
CA ARG A 174 -13.30 -16.79 -8.96
C ARG A 174 -12.41 -17.99 -9.27
N ALA A 175 -11.30 -18.12 -8.55
CA ALA A 175 -10.29 -19.14 -8.80
C ALA A 175 -10.53 -20.41 -7.94
N GLY A 176 -11.10 -20.26 -6.74
CA GLY A 176 -11.59 -21.36 -5.90
C GLY A 176 -12.95 -21.86 -6.37
#